data_AF-A0A7V9LFJ8-F1
#
_entry.id   AF-A0A7V9LFJ8-F1
#
_cell.length_a   1.000
_cell.length_b   1.000
_cell.length_c   1.000
_cell.angle_alpha   90.00
_cell.angle_beta   90.00
_cell.angle_gamma   90.00
#
_symmetry.space_group_name_H-M   'P 1'
#
loop_
_entity.id
_entity.type
_entity.pdbx_description
1 polymer ?
#
loop_
_entity_poly.entity_id
_entity_poly.type
_entity_poly.pdbx_seq_one_letter_code
_entity_poly.pdbx_strand_id
1 'polypeptide(L)'
;MRTPRNDLTQLSCGAQLDLTVLRLPQTSAQLTPEDSRFVTLFNALPGLGFGSTFTKHLVYFDGPVAQADLCGQGASLASGFGVAAIYVQACSGAPSSVIAAHELLHTLGAVPRGAPHRCPDAQGGHTCDSASDLMHPFLDASPLDAKLLDPGRDDYYGHAAAFTDSQDAAWLVQLDRQQPFTVTISGPGGVTADMPGLDCAQSCTTTWNTSTRLGLTAVPRPGAKLVRWSGACTGASTCVVTVAPGAAVSALFAPALYRLTVGVSGQGAVRTSGPGITCRPRCSAAFPSFVPVGLTATAAKGWRFRSWTGACRGTKRTCTVPMTAATSARAVFARA
;
A
#
# COMPACT_ATOMS: atom_id res chain seq x y z
N MET A 1 -17.06 6.79 15.47
CA MET A 1 -16.75 5.49 16.12
C MET A 1 -15.46 4.94 15.53
N ARG A 2 -14.55 4.39 16.35
CA ARG A 2 -13.24 3.88 15.92
C ARG A 2 -13.08 2.43 16.34
N THR A 3 -12.38 1.64 15.55
CA THR A 3 -12.01 0.26 15.91
C THR A 3 -10.62 -0.08 15.35
N PRO A 4 -9.80 -0.87 16.05
CA PRO A 4 -8.64 -1.50 15.45
C PRO A 4 -9.04 -2.40 14.28
N ARG A 5 -8.18 -2.50 13.26
CA ARG A 5 -8.27 -3.55 12.25
C ARG A 5 -7.36 -4.69 12.67
N ASN A 6 -7.95 -5.80 13.08
CA ASN A 6 -7.19 -7.00 13.43
C ASN A 6 -6.76 -7.73 12.17
N ASP A 7 -5.59 -8.35 12.23
CA ASP A 7 -5.16 -9.30 11.21
C ASP A 7 -5.97 -10.60 11.37
N LEU A 8 -6.50 -11.10 10.26
CA LEU A 8 -7.42 -12.24 10.27
C LEU A 8 -6.96 -13.27 9.25
N THR A 9 -6.88 -14.52 9.69
CA THR A 9 -6.60 -15.68 8.85
C THR A 9 -7.89 -16.46 8.57
N GLN A 10 -8.04 -16.94 7.33
CA GLN A 10 -9.19 -17.76 6.94
C GLN A 10 -8.92 -19.22 7.29
N LEU A 11 -9.64 -19.73 8.29
CA LEU A 11 -9.57 -21.13 8.71
C LEU A 11 -10.89 -21.84 8.37
N SER A 12 -10.92 -23.16 8.56
CA SER A 12 -12.13 -23.97 8.32
C SER A 12 -13.34 -23.54 9.17
N CYS A 13 -13.09 -22.90 10.31
CA CYS A 13 -14.11 -22.32 11.20
C CYS A 13 -14.45 -20.84 10.90
N GLY A 14 -13.99 -20.32 9.77
CA GLY A 14 -14.16 -18.92 9.38
C GLY A 14 -12.94 -18.05 9.70
N ALA A 15 -13.14 -16.73 9.65
CA ALA A 15 -12.09 -15.76 9.94
C ALA A 15 -11.75 -15.77 11.43
N GLN A 16 -10.48 -15.97 11.76
CA GLN A 16 -9.96 -15.96 13.12
C GLN A 16 -8.82 -14.95 13.23
N LEU A 17 -8.49 -14.50 14.45
CA LEU A 17 -7.29 -13.71 14.70
C LEU A 17 -6.07 -14.47 14.19
N ASP A 18 -5.23 -13.80 13.40
CA ASP A 18 -3.96 -14.36 12.97
C ASP A 18 -2.96 -14.30 14.14
N LEU A 19 -2.87 -15.41 14.86
CA LEU A 19 -1.96 -15.56 16.00
C LEU A 19 -0.73 -16.35 15.56
N THR A 20 0.44 -15.77 15.78
CA THR A 20 1.72 -16.47 15.57
C THR A 20 2.41 -16.76 16.90
N VAL A 21 2.84 -18.01 17.09
CA VAL A 21 3.70 -18.40 18.21
C VAL A 21 5.15 -18.29 17.76
N LEU A 22 5.93 -17.46 18.45
CA LEU A 22 7.34 -17.22 18.16
C LEU A 22 8.21 -17.76 19.27
N ARG A 23 9.32 -18.41 18.89
CA ARG A 23 10.41 -18.72 19.81
C ARG A 23 11.57 -17.79 19.50
N LEU A 24 11.97 -17.01 20.50
CA LEU A 24 13.10 -16.10 20.36
C LEU A 24 14.43 -16.86 20.44
N PRO A 25 15.49 -16.38 19.76
CA PRO A 25 16.81 -16.97 19.86
C PRO A 25 17.45 -16.76 21.24
N GLN A 26 16.99 -15.77 22.00
CA GLN A 26 17.45 -15.48 23.36
C GLN A 26 16.89 -16.50 24.36
N THR A 27 17.71 -16.82 25.35
CA THR A 27 17.32 -17.67 26.48
C THR A 27 16.40 -16.93 27.45
N SER A 28 15.63 -17.67 28.25
CA SER A 28 14.77 -17.08 29.27
C SER A 28 15.56 -16.19 30.25
N ALA A 29 16.77 -16.60 30.64
CA ALA A 29 17.63 -15.81 31.54
C ALA A 29 18.04 -14.45 30.97
N GLN A 30 18.19 -14.34 29.64
CA GLN A 30 18.48 -13.07 28.96
C GLN A 30 17.26 -12.15 28.86
N LEU A 31 16.06 -12.70 29.03
CA LEU A 31 14.78 -11.99 28.95
C LEU A 31 14.14 -11.76 30.33
N THR A 32 14.69 -12.35 31.40
CA THR A 32 14.21 -12.14 32.77
C THR A 32 14.38 -10.69 33.29
N PRO A 33 15.53 -10.02 33.06
CA PRO A 33 15.74 -8.65 33.56
C PRO A 33 14.83 -7.63 32.86
N GLU A 34 14.29 -6.67 33.61
CA GLU A 34 13.43 -5.60 33.10
C GLU A 34 14.12 -4.75 32.03
N ASP A 35 15.29 -4.18 32.38
CA ASP A 35 16.01 -3.18 31.55
C ASP A 35 16.27 -3.65 30.12
N SER A 36 16.39 -4.96 29.90
CA SER A 36 16.69 -5.54 28.59
C SER A 36 15.53 -6.29 27.94
N ARG A 37 14.50 -6.74 28.68
CA ARG A 37 13.45 -7.62 28.14
C ARG A 37 12.71 -6.97 26.98
N PHE A 38 12.06 -5.83 27.22
CA PHE A 38 11.27 -5.16 26.19
C PHE A 38 12.12 -4.74 25.00
N VAL A 39 13.29 -4.14 25.24
CA VAL A 39 14.21 -3.71 24.18
C VAL A 39 14.65 -4.90 23.32
N THR A 40 14.91 -6.06 23.93
CA THR A 40 15.27 -7.29 23.21
C THR A 40 14.10 -7.81 22.36
N LEU A 41 12.89 -7.84 22.93
CA LEU A 41 11.66 -8.21 22.20
C LEU A 41 11.43 -7.28 20.99
N PHE A 42 11.44 -5.98 21.24
CA PHE A 42 11.20 -4.92 20.27
C PHE A 42 12.16 -5.02 19.08
N ASN A 43 13.44 -5.23 19.35
CA ASN A 43 14.48 -5.30 18.32
C ASN A 43 14.53 -6.65 17.59
N ALA A 44 14.07 -7.74 18.20
CA ALA A 44 14.06 -9.06 17.56
C ALA A 44 12.96 -9.21 16.50
N LEU A 45 11.78 -8.64 16.74
CA LEU A 45 10.60 -8.84 15.89
C LEU A 45 10.80 -8.48 14.40
N PRO A 46 11.45 -7.35 14.04
CA PRO A 46 11.72 -7.04 12.63
C PRO A 46 12.54 -8.12 11.91
N GLY A 47 13.55 -8.69 12.59
CA GLY A 47 14.39 -9.77 12.06
C GLY A 47 13.64 -11.10 11.89
N LEU A 48 12.49 -11.25 12.54
CA LEU A 48 11.59 -12.41 12.44
C LEU A 48 10.45 -12.20 11.43
N GLY A 49 10.45 -11.09 10.68
CA GLY A 49 9.42 -10.77 9.69
C GLY A 49 8.26 -9.91 10.22
N PHE A 50 8.30 -9.49 11.48
CA PHE A 50 7.28 -8.66 12.12
C PHE A 50 7.76 -7.21 12.22
N GLY A 51 8.29 -6.66 11.12
CA GLY A 51 8.87 -5.30 11.05
C GLY A 51 7.99 -4.27 10.35
N SER A 52 6.72 -4.60 10.11
CA SER A 52 5.81 -3.72 9.35
C SER A 52 5.57 -2.40 10.08
N THR A 53 5.74 -1.28 9.39
CA THR A 53 5.38 0.05 9.90
C THR A 53 3.87 0.30 9.90
N PHE A 54 3.11 -0.56 9.24
CA PHE A 54 1.65 -0.46 9.12
C PHE A 54 0.91 -1.45 10.04
N THR A 55 1.65 -2.15 10.89
CA THR A 55 1.10 -3.12 11.85
C THR A 55 1.59 -2.74 13.25
N LYS A 56 0.67 -2.77 14.22
CA LYS A 56 1.03 -2.74 15.65
C LYS A 56 0.97 -4.16 16.17
N HIS A 57 2.01 -4.59 16.87
CA HIS A 57 2.12 -5.96 17.36
C HIS A 57 1.76 -6.03 18.84
N LEU A 58 0.73 -6.83 19.15
CA LEU A 58 0.39 -7.20 20.51
C LEU A 58 1.07 -8.53 20.85
N VAL A 59 1.97 -8.53 21.83
CA VAL A 59 2.86 -9.66 22.14
C VAL A 59 2.55 -10.16 23.53
N TYR A 60 2.09 -11.41 23.63
CA TYR A 60 1.94 -12.10 24.91
C TYR A 60 3.23 -12.86 25.22
N PHE A 61 4.00 -12.34 26.18
CA PHE A 61 5.24 -12.94 26.63
C PHE A 61 4.98 -13.85 27.83
N ASP A 62 5.19 -15.15 27.63
CA ASP A 62 4.99 -16.21 28.62
C ASP A 62 6.31 -16.70 29.26
N GLY A 63 7.29 -15.80 29.38
CA GLY A 63 8.57 -16.08 30.04
C GLY A 63 8.59 -15.61 31.50
N PRO A 64 9.61 -16.03 32.28
CA PRO A 64 9.79 -15.54 33.64
C PRO A 64 10.08 -14.04 33.67
N VAL A 65 9.52 -13.36 34.66
CA VAL A 65 9.73 -11.93 34.93
C VAL A 65 10.39 -11.73 36.29
N ALA A 66 11.38 -10.84 36.38
CA ALA A 66 12.02 -10.49 37.65
C ALA A 66 11.11 -9.63 38.55
N GLN A 67 10.28 -8.79 37.93
CA GLN A 67 9.43 -7.81 38.60
C GLN A 67 7.97 -8.19 38.37
N ALA A 68 7.23 -8.44 39.44
CA ALA A 68 5.86 -8.95 39.36
C ALA A 68 4.81 -7.86 39.15
N ASP A 69 5.15 -6.59 39.37
CA ASP A 69 4.29 -5.41 39.27
C ASP A 69 4.45 -4.62 37.95
N LEU A 70 5.40 -5.01 37.09
CA LEU A 70 5.46 -4.53 35.71
C LEU A 70 4.67 -5.46 34.80
N CYS A 71 3.50 -5.01 34.36
CA CYS A 71 2.53 -5.86 33.66
C CYS A 71 2.75 -5.91 32.14
N GLY A 72 3.33 -4.85 31.58
CA GLY A 72 3.53 -4.71 30.15
C GLY A 72 4.39 -3.49 29.84
N GLN A 73 4.78 -3.39 28.57
CA GLN A 73 5.49 -2.23 28.02
C GLN A 73 5.09 -2.03 26.55
N GLY A 74 4.86 -0.77 26.17
CA GLY A 74 4.43 -0.37 24.84
C GLY A 74 5.32 0.74 24.28
N ALA A 75 5.72 0.60 23.02
CA ALA A 75 6.49 1.64 22.34
C ALA A 75 6.26 1.63 20.83
N SER A 76 6.61 2.74 20.18
CA SER A 76 6.66 2.84 18.74
C SER A 76 7.84 3.68 18.25
N LEU A 77 8.28 3.41 17.03
CA LEU A 77 9.20 4.25 16.29
C LEU A 77 8.43 5.31 15.51
N ALA A 78 9.10 6.41 15.20
CA ALA A 78 8.56 7.44 14.30
C ALA A 78 8.20 6.91 12.90
N SER A 79 8.78 5.77 12.49
CA SER A 79 8.43 5.08 11.25
C SER A 79 7.04 4.45 11.27
N GLY A 80 6.44 4.26 12.45
CA GLY A 80 5.14 3.62 12.63
C GLY A 80 5.20 2.19 13.18
N PHE A 81 6.36 1.52 13.12
CA PHE A 81 6.53 0.23 13.79
C PHE A 81 6.25 0.37 15.30
N GLY A 82 5.48 -0.54 15.89
CA GLY A 82 5.17 -0.48 17.31
C GLY A 82 4.80 -1.83 17.90
N VAL A 83 5.13 -1.99 19.18
CA VAL A 83 4.98 -3.24 19.93
C VAL A 83 4.39 -2.91 21.29
N ALA A 84 3.35 -3.64 21.66
CA ALA A 84 2.75 -3.68 22.98
C ALA A 84 2.98 -5.08 23.55
N ALA A 85 3.84 -5.21 24.56
CA ALA A 85 4.18 -6.49 25.18
C ALA A 85 3.44 -6.63 26.51
N ILE A 86 2.72 -7.74 26.68
CA ILE A 86 2.06 -8.15 27.92
C ILE A 86 2.88 -9.26 28.56
N TYR A 87 3.22 -9.12 29.83
CA TYR A 87 3.93 -10.13 30.59
C TYR A 87 2.92 -11.00 31.33
N VAL A 88 2.62 -12.18 30.77
CA VAL A 88 1.52 -13.04 31.24
C VAL A 88 1.77 -13.61 32.64
N GLN A 89 3.04 -13.72 33.04
CA GLN A 89 3.46 -14.17 34.36
C GLN A 89 3.60 -13.02 35.39
N ALA A 90 3.38 -11.78 34.98
CA ALA A 90 3.33 -10.61 35.86
C ALA A 90 1.89 -10.25 36.22
N CYS A 91 1.72 -9.44 37.27
CA CYS A 91 0.45 -8.84 37.66
C CYS A 91 -0.70 -9.84 37.76
N SER A 92 -0.45 -10.94 38.47
CA SER A 92 -1.44 -12.01 38.68
C SER A 92 -2.75 -11.43 39.23
N GLY A 93 -3.85 -11.75 38.55
CA GLY A 93 -5.19 -11.25 38.89
C GLY A 93 -5.63 -9.98 38.15
N ALA A 94 -4.71 -9.28 37.46
CA ALA A 94 -5.07 -8.17 36.58
C ALA A 94 -5.59 -8.70 35.23
N PRO A 95 -6.65 -8.10 34.65
CA PRO A 95 -7.13 -8.51 33.33
C PRO A 95 -6.11 -8.18 32.23
N SER A 96 -5.64 -9.21 31.51
CA SER A 96 -4.71 -9.05 30.38
C SER A 96 -5.26 -8.18 29.26
N SER A 97 -6.59 -8.07 29.14
CA SER A 97 -7.26 -7.17 28.19
C SER A 97 -7.05 -5.69 28.51
N VAL A 98 -7.01 -5.32 29.80
CA VAL A 98 -6.73 -3.94 30.23
C VAL A 98 -5.29 -3.59 29.92
N ILE A 99 -4.35 -4.48 30.29
CA ILE A 99 -2.92 -4.31 29.99
C ILE A 99 -2.70 -4.22 28.48
N ALA A 100 -3.30 -5.13 27.70
CA ALA A 100 -3.18 -5.10 26.25
C ALA A 100 -3.69 -3.80 25.62
N ALA A 101 -4.84 -3.28 26.08
CA ALA A 101 -5.40 -2.04 25.57
C ALA A 101 -4.53 -0.83 25.96
N HIS A 102 -4.04 -0.79 27.20
CA HIS A 102 -3.11 0.22 27.71
C HIS A 102 -1.82 0.28 26.90
N GLU A 103 -1.10 -0.85 26.81
CA GLU A 103 0.17 -0.90 26.09
C GLU A 103 0.01 -0.63 24.60
N LEU A 104 -1.13 -1.01 24.01
CA LEU A 104 -1.43 -0.72 22.61
C LEU A 104 -1.58 0.79 22.37
N LEU A 105 -2.21 1.53 23.30
CA LEU A 105 -2.35 2.98 23.19
C LEU A 105 -1.00 3.71 23.22
N HIS A 106 -0.03 3.22 23.97
CA HIS A 106 1.36 3.72 23.86
C HIS A 106 1.91 3.60 22.44
N THR A 107 1.58 2.52 21.73
CA THR A 107 2.01 2.36 20.33
C THR A 107 1.31 3.33 19.36
N LEU A 108 0.17 3.91 19.77
CA LEU A 108 -0.60 4.92 19.03
C LEU A 108 -0.20 6.36 19.39
N GLY A 109 0.66 6.55 20.39
CA GLY A 109 1.19 7.84 20.79
C GLY A 109 0.63 8.41 22.09
N ALA A 110 -0.23 7.67 22.80
CA ALA A 110 -0.69 8.05 24.12
C ALA A 110 0.37 7.76 25.20
N VAL A 111 0.57 8.56 26.23
CA VAL A 111 0.08 9.93 26.43
C VAL A 111 1.16 10.90 25.94
N PRO A 112 0.84 11.86 25.04
CA PRO A 112 1.83 12.73 24.43
C PRO A 112 2.44 13.72 25.43
N ARG A 113 3.63 14.24 25.11
CA ARG A 113 4.21 15.35 25.87
C ARG A 113 3.33 16.60 25.70
N GLY A 114 2.91 17.18 26.81
CA GLY A 114 2.02 18.36 26.84
C GLY A 114 0.55 18.06 27.11
N ALA A 115 0.17 16.78 27.30
CA ALA A 115 -1.16 16.43 27.80
C ALA A 115 -1.40 17.04 29.20
N PRO A 116 -2.59 17.63 29.47
CA PRO A 116 -2.90 18.35 30.71
C PRO A 116 -2.68 17.56 32.01
N HIS A 117 -2.94 16.27 32.02
CA HIS A 117 -2.89 15.41 33.21
C HIS A 117 -1.78 14.37 33.18
N ARG A 118 -0.75 14.60 32.36
CA ARG A 118 0.40 13.70 32.28
C ARG A 118 1.07 13.55 33.65
N CYS A 119 1.30 12.31 34.06
CA CYS A 119 2.01 12.02 35.31
C CYS A 119 3.45 12.59 35.31
N PRO A 120 4.05 12.82 36.50
CA PRO A 120 5.45 13.20 36.64
C PRO A 120 6.41 12.22 35.97
N ASP A 121 7.65 12.65 35.67
CA ASP A 121 8.57 11.93 34.77
C ASP A 121 8.83 10.46 35.13
N ALA A 122 8.82 10.08 36.40
CA ALA A 122 8.97 8.68 36.82
C ALA A 122 7.84 7.76 36.31
N GLN A 123 6.66 8.31 36.03
CA GLN A 123 5.50 7.63 35.42
C GLN A 123 5.15 8.28 34.08
N GLY A 124 6.11 8.93 33.44
CA GLY A 124 5.88 9.66 32.20
C GLY A 124 5.26 8.77 31.11
N GLY A 125 4.27 9.31 30.40
CA GLY A 125 3.53 8.55 29.38
C GLY A 125 2.13 8.08 29.82
N HIS A 126 1.77 8.35 31.07
CA HIS A 126 0.48 8.01 31.69
C HIS A 126 -0.31 9.26 32.10
N THR A 127 -1.57 9.08 32.51
CA THR A 127 -2.46 10.12 33.09
C THR A 127 -2.69 9.89 34.58
N CYS A 128 -2.81 10.98 35.34
CA CYS A 128 -2.88 10.98 36.81
C CYS A 128 -4.09 11.74 37.39
N ASP A 129 -5.09 12.04 36.57
CA ASP A 129 -6.34 12.69 36.94
C ASP A 129 -7.42 11.69 37.41
N SER A 130 -7.44 10.47 36.85
CA SER A 130 -8.51 9.49 37.12
C SER A 130 -8.00 8.05 37.17
N ALA A 131 -8.33 7.34 38.24
CA ALA A 131 -8.02 5.90 38.38
C ALA A 131 -8.82 4.99 37.41
N SER A 132 -9.85 5.53 36.78
CA SER A 132 -10.63 4.83 35.74
C SER A 132 -10.10 5.06 34.34
N ASP A 133 -9.16 6.00 34.15
CA ASP A 133 -8.50 6.19 32.87
C ASP A 133 -7.73 4.92 32.50
N LEU A 134 -7.91 4.48 31.25
CA LEU A 134 -7.17 3.39 30.69
C LEU A 134 -5.66 3.64 30.69
N MET A 135 -5.20 4.89 30.61
CA MET A 135 -3.78 5.27 30.67
C MET A 135 -3.29 5.61 32.10
N HIS A 136 -4.08 5.31 33.13
CA HIS A 136 -3.62 5.41 34.52
C HIS A 136 -2.52 4.37 34.79
N PRO A 137 -1.41 4.71 35.48
CA PRO A 137 -0.25 3.81 35.61
C PRO A 137 -0.48 2.65 36.59
N PHE A 138 -1.53 2.70 37.41
CA PHE A 138 -1.82 1.67 38.40
C PHE A 138 -3.04 0.85 37.99
N LEU A 139 -2.91 -0.46 38.07
CA LEU A 139 -4.00 -1.40 37.76
C LEU A 139 -4.79 -1.79 39.00
N ASP A 140 -6.05 -2.10 38.76
CA ASP A 140 -6.94 -2.78 39.69
C ASP A 140 -7.47 -4.08 39.03
N ALA A 141 -8.35 -4.81 39.73
CA ALA A 141 -8.98 -6.01 39.20
C ALA A 141 -10.17 -5.72 38.26
N SER A 142 -10.42 -4.45 37.93
CA SER A 142 -11.60 -4.06 37.16
C SER A 142 -11.45 -4.49 35.69
N PRO A 143 -12.52 -5.01 35.06
CA PRO A 143 -12.48 -5.40 33.65
C PRO A 143 -12.36 -4.19 32.71
N LEU A 144 -11.99 -4.45 31.45
CA LEU A 144 -11.76 -3.40 30.44
C LEU A 144 -13.00 -2.53 30.16
N ASP A 145 -14.20 -3.09 30.22
CA ASP A 145 -15.46 -2.35 30.03
C ASP A 145 -15.80 -1.41 31.19
N ALA A 146 -15.11 -1.52 32.33
CA ALA A 146 -15.17 -0.58 33.44
C ALA A 146 -14.16 0.58 33.32
N LYS A 147 -13.27 0.57 32.31
CA LYS A 147 -12.27 1.62 32.07
C LYS A 147 -12.78 2.66 31.07
N LEU A 148 -12.26 3.88 31.20
CA LEU A 148 -12.53 4.99 30.30
C LEU A 148 -11.28 5.28 29.46
N LEU A 149 -11.43 5.33 28.14
CA LEU A 149 -10.38 5.74 27.19
C LEU A 149 -10.26 7.26 27.19
N ASP A 150 -9.60 7.93 28.11
CA ASP A 150 -9.51 9.42 28.21
C ASP A 150 -10.78 10.05 28.83
N PRO A 151 -10.90 10.01 30.17
CA PRO A 151 -11.84 10.83 30.92
C PRO A 151 -11.70 12.32 30.56
N GLY A 152 -12.80 12.98 30.21
CA GLY A 152 -12.75 14.39 29.81
C GLY A 152 -12.35 14.62 28.35
N ARG A 153 -11.69 13.66 27.70
CA ARG A 153 -11.25 13.73 26.29
C ARG A 153 -10.34 14.92 26.07
N ASP A 154 -9.29 15.03 26.87
CA ASP A 154 -8.38 16.16 26.85
C ASP A 154 -6.89 15.78 26.98
N ASP A 155 -6.56 14.50 27.14
CA ASP A 155 -5.18 14.04 27.32
C ASP A 155 -4.56 13.36 26.10
N TYR A 156 -5.30 12.49 25.41
CA TYR A 156 -4.74 11.68 24.32
C TYR A 156 -5.76 11.15 23.30
N TYR A 157 -7.06 11.31 23.52
CA TYR A 157 -8.11 10.79 22.65
C TYR A 157 -9.36 11.69 22.57
N GLY A 158 -9.68 12.16 21.36
CA GLY A 158 -10.97 12.79 21.08
C GLY A 158 -11.04 14.26 21.46
N HIS A 159 -9.93 14.99 21.36
CA HIS A 159 -9.81 16.41 21.69
C HIS A 159 -9.50 17.28 20.46
N ALA A 160 -9.49 18.60 20.64
CA ALA A 160 -9.15 19.58 19.59
C ALA A 160 -7.81 20.32 19.83
N ALA A 161 -7.06 19.91 20.85
CA ALA A 161 -5.75 20.48 21.15
C ALA A 161 -4.72 20.21 20.03
N ALA A 162 -3.63 20.99 20.02
CA ALA A 162 -2.63 20.95 18.95
C ALA A 162 -1.63 19.78 19.04
N PHE A 163 -1.62 19.04 20.16
CA PHE A 163 -0.80 17.84 20.30
C PHE A 163 -1.48 16.63 19.67
N THR A 164 -0.72 15.53 19.53
CA THR A 164 -1.18 14.30 18.87
C THR A 164 -2.41 13.73 19.55
N ASP A 165 -3.44 13.44 18.75
CA ASP A 165 -4.63 12.75 19.20
C ASP A 165 -4.62 11.30 18.67
N SER A 166 -4.76 10.33 19.58
CA SER A 166 -4.78 8.91 19.24
C SER A 166 -5.96 8.54 18.35
N GLN A 167 -7.03 9.35 18.32
CA GLN A 167 -8.18 9.15 17.43
C GLN A 167 -7.82 9.26 15.93
N ASP A 168 -6.74 9.96 15.62
CA ASP A 168 -6.24 10.20 14.26
C ASP A 168 -5.14 9.22 13.84
N ALA A 169 -4.81 8.25 14.70
CA ALA A 169 -3.82 7.24 14.42
C ALA A 169 -4.18 6.45 13.14
N ALA A 170 -3.20 6.31 12.24
CA ALA A 170 -3.39 5.69 10.92
C ALA A 170 -3.84 4.21 10.98
N TRP A 171 -3.67 3.54 12.13
CA TRP A 171 -4.03 2.14 12.35
C TRP A 171 -5.47 1.93 12.82
N LEU A 172 -6.24 3.02 13.02
CA LEU A 172 -7.64 2.94 13.42
C LEU A 172 -8.57 3.06 12.21
N VAL A 173 -9.60 2.22 12.18
CA VAL A 173 -10.71 2.35 11.21
C VAL A 173 -11.66 3.42 11.69
N GLN A 174 -11.92 4.41 10.84
CA GLN A 174 -12.90 5.45 11.07
C GLN A 174 -14.26 5.05 10.52
N LEU A 175 -15.11 4.44 11.34
CA LEU A 175 -16.36 3.79 10.89
C LEU A 175 -17.33 4.76 10.21
N ASP A 176 -17.36 6.01 10.65
CA ASP A 176 -18.16 7.11 10.07
C ASP A 176 -17.50 7.82 8.87
N ARG A 177 -16.28 7.43 8.50
CA ARG A 177 -15.48 8.07 7.45
C ARG A 177 -14.90 7.06 6.45
N GLN A 178 -15.46 5.86 6.37
CA GLN A 178 -15.06 4.87 5.36
C GLN A 178 -15.52 5.29 3.96
N GLN A 179 -14.62 5.15 2.97
CA GLN A 179 -14.93 5.38 1.56
C GLN A 179 -14.44 4.19 0.72
N PRO A 180 -15.24 3.73 -0.25
CA PRO A 180 -14.78 2.76 -1.23
C PRO A 180 -13.75 3.42 -2.15
N PHE A 181 -12.69 2.68 -2.46
CA PHE A 181 -11.67 3.06 -3.43
C PHE A 181 -11.56 1.96 -4.48
N THR A 182 -11.83 2.31 -5.74
CA THR A 182 -11.87 1.36 -6.86
C THR A 182 -10.63 1.52 -7.74
N VAL A 183 -9.98 0.39 -8.03
CA VAL A 183 -8.93 0.31 -9.05
C VAL A 183 -9.43 -0.52 -10.21
N THR A 184 -9.46 0.06 -11.41
CA THR A 184 -9.80 -0.66 -12.65
C THR A 184 -8.52 -0.98 -13.42
N ILE A 185 -8.36 -2.23 -13.83
CA ILE A 185 -7.16 -2.69 -14.54
C ILE A 185 -7.57 -3.21 -15.91
N SER A 186 -6.92 -2.68 -16.96
CA SER A 186 -7.06 -3.16 -18.33
C SER A 186 -5.72 -3.65 -18.85
N GLY A 187 -5.66 -4.87 -19.37
CA GLY A 187 -4.45 -5.47 -19.92
C GLY A 187 -3.61 -6.23 -18.89
N PRO A 188 -2.39 -6.68 -19.28
CA PRO A 188 -1.60 -7.63 -18.49
C PRO A 188 -0.77 -6.94 -17.40
N GLY A 189 -1.39 -6.67 -16.25
CA GLY A 189 -0.70 -6.12 -15.07
C GLY A 189 -1.54 -6.23 -13.79
N GLY A 190 -0.95 -5.76 -12.70
CA GLY A 190 -1.58 -5.58 -11.40
C GLY A 190 -1.27 -4.20 -10.82
N VAL A 191 -1.90 -3.86 -9.71
CA VAL A 191 -1.65 -2.62 -8.95
C VAL A 191 -1.55 -2.95 -7.47
N THR A 192 -0.49 -2.49 -6.82
CA THR A 192 -0.30 -2.57 -5.37
C THR A 192 -0.29 -1.16 -4.76
N ALA A 193 -0.50 -1.07 -3.44
CA ALA A 193 -0.29 0.16 -2.67
C ALA A 193 0.95 0.04 -1.77
N ASP A 194 1.44 1.20 -1.31
CA ASP A 194 2.47 1.34 -0.28
C ASP A 194 1.97 0.92 1.12
N MET A 195 0.65 0.94 1.33
CA MET A 195 -0.02 0.44 2.53
C MET A 195 -0.65 -0.95 2.30
N PRO A 196 -0.64 -1.83 3.32
CA PRO A 196 -1.28 -3.14 3.23
C PRO A 196 -2.79 -3.01 3.04
N GLY A 197 -3.37 -3.92 2.25
CA GLY A 197 -4.82 -3.98 2.02
C GLY A 197 -5.25 -3.68 0.58
N LEU A 198 -4.32 -3.34 -0.33
CA LEU A 198 -4.59 -3.24 -1.76
C LEU A 198 -3.48 -3.91 -2.58
N ASP A 199 -3.81 -5.10 -3.09
CA ASP A 199 -3.04 -5.83 -4.10
C ASP A 199 -4.04 -6.41 -5.11
N CYS A 200 -4.10 -5.79 -6.29
CA CYS A 200 -5.13 -6.03 -7.28
C CYS A 200 -4.50 -6.61 -8.54
N ALA A 201 -4.64 -7.92 -8.72
CA ALA A 201 -4.28 -8.60 -9.97
C ALA A 201 -5.33 -8.44 -11.07
N GLN A 202 -6.55 -8.03 -10.70
CA GLN A 202 -7.70 -7.66 -11.55
C GLN A 202 -8.38 -6.43 -10.93
N SER A 203 -9.35 -5.82 -11.63
CA SER A 203 -10.13 -4.71 -11.07
C SER A 203 -10.72 -5.08 -9.71
N CYS A 204 -10.59 -4.18 -8.74
CA CYS A 204 -10.92 -4.43 -7.34
C CYS A 204 -11.53 -3.18 -6.69
N THR A 205 -12.23 -3.36 -5.58
CA THR A 205 -12.66 -2.27 -4.70
C THR A 205 -12.31 -2.61 -3.26
N THR A 206 -11.69 -1.65 -2.56
CA THR A 206 -11.25 -1.77 -1.16
C THR A 206 -11.82 -0.59 -0.36
N THR A 207 -11.87 -0.69 0.96
CA THR A 207 -12.45 0.36 1.82
C THR A 207 -11.39 0.96 2.74
N TRP A 208 -11.35 2.29 2.79
CA TRP A 208 -10.32 3.07 3.48
C TRP A 208 -10.93 4.23 4.26
N ASN A 209 -10.19 4.75 5.24
CA ASN A 209 -10.54 6.04 5.84
C ASN A 209 -10.49 7.14 4.77
N THR A 210 -11.40 8.10 4.85
CA THR A 210 -11.31 9.35 4.08
C THR A 210 -9.98 10.03 4.39
N SER A 211 -9.39 10.69 3.39
CA SER A 211 -8.10 11.38 3.48
C SER A 211 -6.87 10.47 3.60
N THR A 212 -7.03 9.13 3.63
CA THR A 212 -5.88 8.22 3.51
C THR A 212 -5.15 8.47 2.20
N ARG A 213 -3.82 8.67 2.26
CA ARG A 213 -2.96 8.91 1.10
C ARG A 213 -2.32 7.59 0.66
N LEU A 214 -2.74 7.05 -0.47
CA LEU A 214 -2.23 5.82 -1.07
C LEU A 214 -1.20 6.13 -2.15
N GLY A 215 -0.01 5.55 -2.04
CA GLY A 215 0.97 5.46 -3.12
C GLY A 215 0.78 4.18 -3.91
N LEU A 216 0.25 4.27 -5.12
CA LEU A 216 0.01 3.13 -5.99
C LEU A 216 1.20 2.84 -6.92
N THR A 217 1.55 1.55 -6.99
CA THR A 217 2.59 1.01 -7.86
C THR A 217 1.97 0.08 -8.89
N ALA A 218 2.23 0.35 -10.17
CA ALA A 218 1.86 -0.56 -11.24
C ALA A 218 2.83 -1.74 -11.30
N VAL A 219 2.31 -2.96 -11.43
CA VAL A 219 3.08 -4.20 -11.54
C VAL A 219 2.78 -4.85 -12.89
N PRO A 220 3.47 -4.48 -13.99
CA PRO A 220 3.27 -5.11 -15.29
C PRO A 220 3.65 -6.60 -15.25
N ARG A 221 2.91 -7.45 -15.97
CA ARG A 221 3.36 -8.81 -16.24
C ARG A 221 4.61 -8.82 -17.15
N PRO A 222 5.39 -9.91 -17.18
CA PRO A 222 6.55 -10.01 -18.07
C PRO A 222 6.22 -9.63 -19.53
N GLY A 223 7.03 -8.76 -20.12
CA GLY A 223 6.83 -8.26 -21.48
C GLY A 223 5.76 -7.18 -21.65
N ALA A 224 5.11 -6.74 -20.56
CA ALA A 224 4.16 -5.63 -20.54
C ALA A 224 4.77 -4.36 -19.93
N LYS A 225 4.06 -3.23 -20.09
CA LYS A 225 4.34 -1.97 -19.40
C LYS A 225 3.04 -1.29 -18.99
N LEU A 226 3.11 -0.42 -17.98
CA LEU A 226 2.07 0.58 -17.76
C LEU A 226 2.10 1.58 -18.92
N VAL A 227 0.95 1.77 -19.57
CA VAL A 227 0.76 2.79 -20.61
C VAL A 227 0.39 4.12 -19.97
N ARG A 228 -0.61 4.10 -19.07
CA ARG A 228 -1.08 5.28 -18.34
C ARG A 228 -1.98 4.93 -17.16
N TRP A 229 -2.01 5.82 -16.19
CA TRP A 229 -3.08 6.01 -15.22
C TRP A 229 -4.15 6.95 -15.77
N SER A 230 -5.36 6.86 -15.21
CA SER A 230 -6.48 7.80 -15.39
C SER A 230 -7.43 7.77 -14.19
N GLY A 231 -8.38 8.71 -14.14
CA GLY A 231 -9.25 8.89 -12.98
C GLY A 231 -8.63 9.86 -11.98
N ALA A 232 -8.52 9.45 -10.72
CA ALA A 232 -7.88 10.23 -9.66
C ALA A 232 -6.35 10.37 -9.81
N CYS A 233 -5.74 9.63 -10.74
CA CYS A 233 -4.34 9.76 -11.13
C CYS A 233 -4.21 10.00 -12.64
N THR A 234 -3.10 10.59 -13.07
CA THR A 234 -2.80 10.88 -14.47
C THR A 234 -1.33 10.60 -14.81
N GLY A 235 -1.03 10.32 -16.08
CA GLY A 235 0.34 10.10 -16.55
C GLY A 235 0.79 8.64 -16.46
N ALA A 236 2.09 8.38 -16.60
CA ALA A 236 2.66 7.02 -16.61
C ALA A 236 3.70 6.78 -15.49
N SER A 237 3.78 7.69 -14.52
CA SER A 237 4.67 7.64 -13.36
C SER A 237 3.98 7.00 -12.14
N THR A 238 4.56 7.15 -10.94
CA THR A 238 3.90 6.81 -9.68
C THR A 238 2.56 7.55 -9.54
N CYS A 239 1.56 6.87 -8.98
CA CYS A 239 0.23 7.40 -8.74
C CYS A 239 0.03 7.58 -7.25
N VAL A 240 -0.22 8.81 -6.79
CA VAL A 240 -0.55 9.09 -5.39
C VAL A 240 -1.97 9.63 -5.37
N VAL A 241 -2.83 9.01 -4.56
CA VAL A 241 -4.23 9.39 -4.43
C VAL A 241 -4.59 9.58 -2.96
N THR A 242 -5.36 10.62 -2.69
CA THR A 242 -6.02 10.81 -1.40
C THR A 242 -7.44 10.27 -1.51
N VAL A 243 -7.80 9.32 -0.66
CA VAL A 243 -9.13 8.69 -0.66
C VAL A 243 -10.19 9.75 -0.35
N ALA A 244 -11.14 9.91 -1.25
CA ALA A 244 -12.28 10.82 -1.15
C ALA A 244 -13.52 10.13 -1.74
N PRO A 245 -14.74 10.64 -1.47
CA PRO A 245 -15.95 10.09 -2.07
C PRO A 245 -15.85 9.99 -3.60
N GLY A 246 -16.06 8.80 -4.15
CA GLY A 246 -15.98 8.54 -5.59
C GLY A 246 -14.57 8.45 -6.18
N ALA A 247 -13.52 8.45 -5.34
CA ALA A 247 -12.15 8.28 -5.82
C ALA A 247 -11.96 6.91 -6.49
N ALA A 248 -11.57 6.93 -7.77
CA ALA A 248 -11.28 5.73 -8.54
C ALA A 248 -10.07 5.97 -9.45
N VAL A 249 -9.26 4.92 -9.64
CA VAL A 249 -8.07 4.95 -10.51
C VAL A 249 -8.19 3.85 -11.56
N SER A 250 -7.80 4.16 -12.79
CA SER A 250 -7.75 3.21 -13.90
C SER A 250 -6.32 3.07 -14.43
N ALA A 251 -5.81 1.84 -14.46
CA ALA A 251 -4.49 1.49 -14.98
C ALA A 251 -4.62 0.75 -16.32
N LEU A 252 -4.00 1.30 -17.36
CA LEU A 252 -3.91 0.64 -18.66
C LEU A 252 -2.53 0.02 -18.83
N PHE A 253 -2.49 -1.29 -18.97
CA PHE A 253 -1.32 -2.08 -19.34
C PHE A 253 -1.40 -2.55 -20.78
N ALA A 254 -0.25 -2.71 -21.42
CA ALA A 254 -0.15 -3.30 -22.75
C ALA A 254 1.19 -4.01 -22.90
N PRO A 255 1.35 -4.92 -23.87
CA PRO A 255 2.66 -5.39 -24.30
C PRO A 255 3.61 -4.21 -24.52
N ALA A 256 4.87 -4.34 -24.13
CA ALA A 256 5.87 -3.28 -24.27
C ALA A 256 6.06 -2.89 -25.75
N LEU A 257 5.94 -3.89 -26.63
CA LEU A 257 6.10 -3.77 -28.07
C LEU A 257 4.90 -4.37 -28.80
N TYR A 258 4.51 -3.76 -29.92
CA TYR A 258 3.63 -4.36 -30.92
C TYR A 258 4.35 -4.56 -32.24
N ARG A 259 3.98 -5.63 -32.96
CA ARG A 259 4.54 -5.91 -34.28
C ARG A 259 3.79 -5.12 -35.36
N LEU A 260 4.53 -4.37 -36.18
CA LEU A 260 4.03 -3.74 -37.41
C LEU A 260 4.56 -4.51 -38.61
N THR A 261 3.67 -5.01 -39.45
CA THR A 261 4.02 -5.59 -40.74
C THR A 261 3.77 -4.59 -41.85
N VAL A 262 4.77 -4.27 -42.66
CA VAL A 262 4.61 -3.35 -43.80
C VAL A 262 4.76 -4.11 -45.10
N GLY A 263 3.82 -3.90 -46.02
CA GLY A 263 3.82 -4.45 -47.36
C GLY A 263 3.89 -3.38 -48.44
N VAL A 264 4.44 -3.75 -49.59
CA VAL A 264 4.50 -2.95 -50.81
C VAL A 264 3.86 -3.76 -51.93
N SER A 265 2.99 -3.12 -52.70
CA SER A 265 2.43 -3.63 -53.96
C SER A 265 2.84 -2.69 -55.10
N GLY A 266 3.34 -3.24 -56.20
CA GLY A 266 4.05 -2.46 -57.23
C GLY A 266 5.51 -2.19 -56.87
N GLN A 267 6.17 -1.24 -57.54
CA GLN A 267 7.57 -0.92 -57.31
C GLN A 267 7.74 0.38 -56.50
N GLY A 268 8.38 0.25 -55.35
CA GLY A 268 8.66 1.34 -54.42
C GLY A 268 9.26 0.82 -53.13
N ALA A 269 9.36 1.69 -52.13
CA ALA A 269 9.79 1.35 -50.79
C ALA A 269 8.94 2.10 -49.76
N VAL A 270 8.81 1.50 -48.58
CA VAL A 270 8.27 2.19 -47.40
C VAL A 270 9.36 2.25 -46.34
N ARG A 271 9.52 3.41 -45.71
CA ARG A 271 10.44 3.63 -44.59
C ARG A 271 9.69 4.14 -43.38
N THR A 272 10.05 3.66 -42.19
CA THR A 272 9.54 4.19 -40.92
C THR A 272 10.28 5.44 -40.46
N SER A 273 9.66 6.30 -39.65
CA SER A 273 10.33 7.37 -38.91
C SER A 273 11.14 6.80 -37.74
N GLY A 274 12.37 7.29 -37.51
CA GLY A 274 13.24 6.84 -36.41
C GLY A 274 14.00 5.54 -36.70
N PRO A 275 14.56 4.84 -35.68
CA PRO A 275 15.17 3.53 -35.86
C PRO A 275 14.10 2.55 -36.34
N GLY A 276 14.25 2.03 -37.55
CA GLY A 276 13.25 1.12 -38.09
C GLY A 276 13.60 0.56 -39.45
N ILE A 277 12.55 0.16 -40.17
CA ILE A 277 12.63 -0.74 -41.32
C ILE A 277 12.45 0.02 -42.64
N THR A 278 13.24 -0.39 -43.64
CA THR A 278 12.98 -0.04 -45.04
C THR A 278 12.53 -1.31 -45.76
N CYS A 279 11.37 -1.25 -46.41
CA CYS A 279 10.66 -2.46 -46.81
C CYS A 279 10.54 -2.58 -48.32
N ARG A 280 11.03 -3.71 -48.84
CA ARG A 280 10.96 -4.13 -50.24
C ARG A 280 10.90 -5.68 -50.30
N PRO A 281 9.78 -6.33 -50.65
CA PRO A 281 8.38 -5.87 -50.74
C PRO A 281 7.60 -6.03 -49.43
N ARG A 282 8.14 -6.73 -48.43
CA ARG A 282 7.50 -6.95 -47.12
C ARG A 282 8.57 -7.01 -46.03
N CYS A 283 8.22 -6.55 -44.85
CA CYS A 283 9.07 -6.56 -43.67
C CYS A 283 8.18 -6.57 -42.42
N SER A 284 8.76 -6.86 -41.26
CA SER A 284 8.09 -6.65 -39.97
C SER A 284 9.10 -6.26 -38.90
N ALA A 285 8.72 -5.37 -38.01
CA ALA A 285 9.50 -5.05 -36.81
C ALA A 285 8.58 -4.78 -35.61
N ALA A 286 9.18 -4.84 -34.43
CA ALA A 286 8.52 -4.53 -33.17
C ALA A 286 8.75 -3.05 -32.83
N PHE A 287 7.69 -2.34 -32.46
CA PHE A 287 7.73 -0.93 -32.08
C PHE A 287 7.10 -0.75 -30.70
N PRO A 288 7.56 0.23 -29.89
CA PRO A 288 6.94 0.53 -28.61
C PRO A 288 5.43 0.74 -28.73
N SER A 289 4.67 0.08 -27.87
CA SER A 289 3.22 0.26 -27.82
C SER A 289 2.85 1.70 -27.45
N PHE A 290 1.74 2.19 -28.00
CA PHE A 290 1.22 3.56 -27.83
C PHE A 290 2.19 4.68 -28.25
N VAL A 291 3.24 4.35 -29.00
CA VAL A 291 4.12 5.33 -29.66
C VAL A 291 3.80 5.30 -31.16
N PRO A 292 3.30 6.41 -31.74
CA PRO A 292 2.98 6.43 -33.16
C PRO A 292 4.22 6.25 -34.05
N VAL A 293 4.08 5.44 -35.10
CA VAL A 293 5.12 5.18 -36.10
C VAL A 293 4.74 5.87 -37.41
N GLY A 294 5.55 6.82 -37.86
CA GLY A 294 5.41 7.42 -39.18
C GLY A 294 5.91 6.47 -40.27
N LEU A 295 5.20 6.38 -41.38
CA LEU A 295 5.57 5.66 -42.60
C LEU A 295 5.63 6.64 -43.78
N THR A 296 6.65 6.50 -44.61
CA THR A 296 6.82 7.28 -45.85
C THR A 296 6.97 6.33 -47.03
N ALA A 297 6.09 6.47 -48.03
CA ALA A 297 6.14 5.73 -49.28
C ALA A 297 6.92 6.50 -50.36
N THR A 298 7.93 5.85 -50.93
CA THR A 298 8.75 6.39 -52.03
C THR A 298 8.60 5.47 -53.24
N ALA A 299 8.08 6.01 -54.34
CA ALA A 299 7.90 5.26 -55.58
C ALA A 299 9.26 5.04 -56.27
N ALA A 300 9.41 3.90 -56.95
CA ALA A 300 10.54 3.70 -57.85
C ALA A 300 10.37 4.54 -59.14
N LYS A 301 11.45 4.67 -59.93
CA LYS A 301 11.39 5.34 -61.25
C LYS A 301 10.31 4.67 -62.12
N GLY A 302 9.45 5.47 -62.75
CA GLY A 302 8.33 5.00 -63.60
C GLY A 302 7.08 4.56 -62.82
N TRP A 303 7.04 4.77 -61.50
CA TRP A 303 5.88 4.46 -60.65
C TRP A 303 5.43 5.69 -59.87
N ARG A 304 4.15 5.69 -59.46
CA ARG A 304 3.57 6.68 -58.54
C ARG A 304 2.92 6.00 -57.36
N PHE A 305 2.99 6.64 -56.20
CA PHE A 305 2.21 6.20 -55.04
C PHE A 305 0.72 6.39 -55.32
N ARG A 306 -0.07 5.32 -55.16
CA ARG A 306 -1.52 5.33 -55.39
C ARG A 306 -2.28 5.51 -54.08
N SER A 307 -2.05 4.64 -53.11
CA SER A 307 -2.84 4.61 -51.87
C SER A 307 -2.20 3.75 -50.78
N TRP A 308 -2.59 4.02 -49.53
CA TRP A 308 -2.39 3.13 -48.39
C TRP A 308 -3.60 2.21 -48.15
N THR A 309 -3.36 1.04 -47.57
CA THR A 309 -4.39 0.12 -47.04
C THR A 309 -3.96 -0.47 -45.69
N GLY A 310 -4.92 -0.98 -44.91
CA GLY A 310 -4.70 -1.53 -43.55
C GLY A 310 -4.78 -0.45 -42.46
N ALA A 311 -3.78 -0.44 -41.57
CA ALA A 311 -3.62 0.57 -40.52
C ALA A 311 -3.40 1.99 -41.07
N CYS A 312 -2.94 2.08 -42.31
CA CYS A 312 -2.83 3.32 -43.07
C CYS A 312 -3.92 3.38 -44.15
N ARG A 313 -4.47 4.57 -44.39
CA ARG A 313 -5.50 4.80 -45.41
C ARG A 313 -5.28 6.13 -46.13
N GLY A 314 -5.84 6.23 -47.33
CA GLY A 314 -5.79 7.45 -48.14
C GLY A 314 -4.61 7.52 -49.12
N THR A 315 -4.46 8.69 -49.74
CA THR A 315 -3.57 8.92 -50.89
C THR A 315 -2.33 9.76 -50.55
N LYS A 316 -2.20 10.23 -49.30
CA LYS A 316 -0.98 10.93 -48.84
C LYS A 316 0.19 9.94 -48.75
N ARG A 317 1.38 10.35 -49.21
CA ARG A 317 2.59 9.52 -49.19
C ARG A 317 3.06 9.18 -47.77
N THR A 318 2.71 9.99 -46.80
CA THR A 318 3.00 9.77 -45.38
C THR A 318 1.77 9.23 -44.65
N CYS A 319 2.00 8.41 -43.63
CA CYS A 319 0.97 7.87 -42.75
C CYS A 319 1.52 7.72 -41.33
N THR A 320 0.69 7.91 -40.30
CA THR A 320 1.06 7.66 -38.91
C THR A 320 0.25 6.48 -38.36
N VAL A 321 0.93 5.47 -37.84
CA VAL A 321 0.33 4.26 -37.25
C VAL A 321 0.42 4.34 -35.72
N PRO A 322 -0.68 4.39 -34.97
CA PRO A 322 -0.66 4.68 -33.52
C PRO A 322 -0.13 3.55 -32.62
N MET A 323 0.23 2.38 -33.19
CA MET A 323 0.76 1.20 -32.47
C MET A 323 -0.03 0.85 -31.19
N THR A 324 -1.35 0.75 -31.28
CA THR A 324 -2.22 0.34 -30.16
C THR A 324 -2.49 -1.17 -30.10
N ALA A 325 -2.13 -1.88 -31.17
CA ALA A 325 -2.16 -3.33 -31.30
C ALA A 325 -1.15 -3.78 -32.38
N ALA A 326 -0.88 -5.07 -32.46
CA ALA A 326 -0.18 -5.63 -33.61
C ALA A 326 -0.99 -5.34 -34.88
N THR A 327 -0.33 -4.82 -35.92
CA THR A 327 -1.06 -4.30 -37.08
C THR A 327 -0.26 -4.42 -38.38
N SER A 328 -0.91 -4.09 -39.50
CA SER A 328 -0.28 -4.09 -40.81
C SER A 328 -0.69 -2.90 -41.66
N ALA A 329 0.25 -2.39 -42.45
CA ALA A 329 0.02 -1.32 -43.42
C ALA A 329 0.60 -1.71 -44.77
N ARG A 330 -0.06 -1.33 -45.87
CA ARG A 330 0.42 -1.62 -47.22
C ARG A 330 0.37 -0.38 -48.12
N ALA A 331 1.51 -0.04 -48.71
CA ALA A 331 1.61 0.94 -49.78
C ALA A 331 1.31 0.28 -51.13
N VAL A 332 0.48 0.93 -51.93
CA VAL A 332 0.20 0.51 -53.30
C VAL A 332 0.76 1.55 -54.27
N PHE A 333 1.59 1.08 -55.19
CA PHE A 333 2.14 1.86 -56.29
C PHE A 333 1.52 1.39 -57.60
N ALA A 334 1.32 2.32 -58.53
CA ALA A 334 0.90 2.03 -59.90
C ALA A 334 1.94 2.61 -60.86
N ARG A 335 1.99 2.12 -62.11
CA ARG A 335 2.81 2.76 -63.15
C ARG A 335 2.38 4.23 -63.28
N ALA A 336 3.39 5.09 -63.45
CA ALA A 336 3.20 6.54 -63.61
C ALA A 336 2.45 6.84 -64.91
#